data_AF-A0A1F5Z6D8-F1
#
_entry.id   AF-A0A1F5Z6D8-F1
#
_cell.length_a   1.000
_cell.length_b   1.000
_cell.length_c   1.000
_cell.angle_alpha   90.00
_cell.angle_beta   90.00
_cell.angle_gamma   90.00
#
_symmetry.space_group_name_H-M   'P 1'
#
loop_
_entity.id
_entity.type
_entity.pdbx_description
1 polymer ?
#
loop_
_entity_poly.entity_id
_entity_poly.type
_entity_poly.pdbx_seq_one_letter_code
_entity_poly.pdbx_strand_id
1 'polypeptide(L)' 'MKQKIIKAGPHSLSVVIPAEFVHALGIKKGDTVEVETDSDKGVVKMKFKGSLLQLTLPDSKEAKKII' A
#
# COMPACT_ATOMS: atom_id res chain seq x y z
N MET A 1 3.30 10.39 -11.78
CA MET A 1 2.19 11.20 -11.24
C MET A 1 2.74 12.26 -10.28
N LYS A 2 2.12 13.44 -10.18
CA LYS A 2 2.51 14.50 -9.24
C LYS A 2 1.30 14.82 -8.37
N GLN A 3 1.49 14.85 -7.05
CA GLN A 3 0.44 15.17 -6.09
C GLN A 3 0.77 16.47 -5.37
N LYS A 4 -0.25 17.25 -5.05
CA LYS A 4 -0.10 18.46 -4.25
C LYS A 4 0.05 18.08 -2.77
N ILE A 5 0.93 18.78 -2.07
CA ILE A 5 1.02 18.72 -0.61
C ILE A 5 -0.11 19.55 -0.02
N ILE A 6 -0.87 18.98 0.90
CA ILE A 6 -1.97 19.65 1.61
C ILE A 6 -1.63 19.78 3.09
N LYS A 7 -2.28 20.75 3.75
CA LYS A 7 -2.13 20.95 5.19
C LYS A 7 -2.87 19.85 5.94
N ALA A 8 -2.16 19.15 6.82
CA ALA A 8 -2.74 18.19 7.74
C ALA A 8 -2.50 18.74 9.15
N GLY A 9 -3.51 19.35 9.78
CA GLY A 9 -3.34 19.93 11.13
C GLY A 9 -2.45 21.19 11.20
N PRO A 10 -2.11 21.66 12.41
CA PRO A 10 -1.43 22.95 12.61
C PRO A 10 0.00 23.00 12.06
N HIS A 11 0.77 21.92 12.22
CA HIS A 11 2.21 21.86 11.90
C HIS A 11 2.59 20.64 11.03
N SER A 12 1.64 19.99 10.39
CA SER A 12 1.91 18.83 9.54
C SER A 12 1.37 19.00 8.12
N LEU A 13 1.97 18.23 7.23
CA LEU A 13 1.66 18.19 5.82
C LEU A 13 1.29 16.76 5.44
N SER A 14 0.44 16.61 4.43
CA SER A 14 0.10 15.30 3.89
C SER A 14 0.08 15.30 2.37
N VAL A 15 0.24 14.10 1.81
CA VAL A 15 0.11 13.83 0.39
C VAL A 15 -0.97 12.77 0.23
N VAL A 16 -1.84 12.95 -0.75
CA VAL A 16 -2.91 12.00 -1.02
C VAL A 16 -2.34 10.77 -1.70
N ILE A 17 -2.51 9.61 -1.05
CA ILE A 17 -2.15 8.32 -1.61
C ILE A 17 -3.17 7.99 -2.71
N PRO A 18 -2.73 7.65 -3.94
CA PRO A 18 -3.62 7.32 -5.04
C PRO A 18 -4.54 6.14 -4.74
N ALA A 19 -5.80 6.22 -5.17
CA ALA A 19 -6.79 5.17 -4.95
C ALA A 19 -6.37 3.80 -5.51
N GLU A 20 -5.75 3.79 -6.71
CA GLU A 20 -5.24 2.57 -7.33
C GLU A 20 -4.24 1.84 -6.43
N PHE A 21 -3.34 2.57 -5.77
CA PHE A 21 -2.36 2.01 -4.84
C PHE A 21 -3.03 1.49 -3.56
N VAL A 22 -3.98 2.24 -3.01
CA VAL A 22 -4.77 1.84 -1.84
C VAL A 22 -5.52 0.54 -2.11
N HIS A 23 -6.18 0.44 -3.27
CA HIS A 23 -6.94 -0.75 -3.65
C HIS A 23 -6.03 -1.96 -3.93
N ALA A 24 -4.91 -1.75 -4.63
CA ALA A 24 -3.98 -2.83 -4.96
C ALA A 24 -3.36 -3.50 -3.72
N LEU A 25 -3.09 -2.72 -2.67
CA LEU A 25 -2.51 -3.22 -1.41
C LEU A 25 -3.55 -3.48 -0.31
N GLY A 26 -4.83 -3.25 -0.58
CA GLY A 26 -5.90 -3.43 0.41
C GLY A 26 -5.76 -2.56 1.66
N ILE A 27 -5.16 -1.36 1.52
CA ILE A 27 -4.89 -0.45 2.65
C ILE A 27 -6.22 0.11 3.19
N LYS A 28 -6.38 0.09 4.51
CA LYS A 28 -7.57 0.60 5.20
C LYS A 28 -7.24 1.81 6.07
N LYS A 29 -8.28 2.61 6.34
CA LYS A 29 -8.18 3.71 7.31
C LYS A 29 -7.89 3.13 8.69
N GLY A 30 -6.90 3.69 9.38
CA GLY A 30 -6.44 3.19 10.69
C GLY A 30 -5.26 2.24 10.62
N ASP A 31 -4.84 1.81 9.43
CA ASP A 31 -3.64 0.99 9.27
C ASP A 31 -2.39 1.75 9.69
N THR A 32 -1.46 1.04 10.35
CA THR A 32 -0.16 1.57 10.71
C THR A 32 0.82 1.41 9.55
N VAL A 33 1.58 2.46 9.28
CA VAL A 33 2.58 2.53 8.19
C VAL A 33 3.93 2.83 8.82
N GLU A 34 4.96 2.12 8.38
CA GLU A 34 6.33 2.41 8.77
C GLU A 34 6.89 3.51 7.85
N VAL A 35 7.44 4.57 8.45
CA VAL A 35 7.89 5.77 7.72
C VAL A 35 9.36 6.01 8.02
N GLU A 36 10.17 6.03 6.97
CA GLU A 36 11.59 6.38 7.02
C GLU A 36 11.83 7.66 6.23
N THR A 37 12.60 8.58 6.81
CA THR A 37 12.93 9.86 6.17
C THR A 37 14.42 9.94 5.89
N ASP A 38 14.78 10.20 4.63
CA ASP A 38 16.12 10.54 4.19
C ASP A 38 16.12 12.04 3.84
N SER A 39 16.49 12.87 4.82
CA SER A 39 16.45 14.33 4.72
C SER A 39 17.46 14.87 3.70
N ASP A 40 18.61 14.22 3.55
CA ASP A 40 19.66 14.63 2.62
C ASP A 40 19.21 14.47 1.16
N LYS A 41 18.40 13.43 0.89
CA LYS A 41 17.82 13.19 -0.43
C LYS A 41 16.43 13.80 -0.62
N GLY A 42 15.82 14.34 0.44
CA GLY A 42 14.44 14.80 0.43
C GLY A 42 13.44 13.68 0.12
N VAL A 43 13.72 12.45 0.58
CA VAL A 43 12.89 11.27 0.28
C VAL A 43 12.20 10.79 1.55
N VAL A 44 10.89 10.54 1.45
CA VAL A 44 10.11 9.84 2.47
C VAL A 44 9.72 8.47 1.93
N LYS A 45 10.15 7.41 2.60
CA LYS A 45 9.76 6.03 2.28
C LYS A 45 8.66 5.61 3.23
N MET A 46 7.55 5.16 2.67
CA MET A 46 6.40 4.64 3.43
C MET A 46 6.21 3.18 3.09
N LYS A 47 6.28 2.32 4.11
CA LYS A 47 6.10 0.88 3.98
C LYS A 47 4.76 0.49 4.60
N PHE A 48 3.82 0.18 3.72
CA PHE A 48 2.49 -0.26 4.09
C PHE A 48 2.52 -1.75 4.39
N LYS A 49 1.90 -2.17 5.50
CA LYS A 49 1.71 -3.59 5.84
C LYS A 49 0.63 -4.28 5.01
N GLY A 50 0.12 -3.61 3.97
CA GLY A 50 -0.90 -4.16 3.09
C GLY A 50 -0.51 -5.56 2.68
N SER A 51 -1.47 -6.49 2.79
CA SER A 51 -1.29 -7.82 2.25
C SER A 51 -0.87 -7.62 0.80
N LEU A 52 0.38 -7.96 0.47
CA LEU A 52 0.68 -8.44 -0.87
C LEU A 52 -0.38 -9.53 -1.05
N LEU A 53 -1.47 -9.21 -1.76
CA LEU A 53 -2.42 -10.18 -2.26
C LEU A 53 -1.62 -11.00 -3.25
N GLN A 54 -0.73 -11.84 -2.73
CA GLN A 54 -0.27 -13.02 -3.40
C GLN A 54 -1.57 -13.76 -3.67
N LEU A 55 -1.98 -13.72 -4.93
CA LEU A 55 -2.98 -14.64 -5.45
C LEU A 55 -2.55 -16.02 -4.96
N THR A 56 -3.27 -16.58 -3.98
CA THR A 56 -3.13 -17.97 -3.64
C THR A 56 -3.47 -18.72 -4.92
N LEU A 57 -2.48 -19.37 -5.52
CA LEU A 57 -2.73 -20.32 -6.59
C LEU A 57 -3.75 -21.32 -6.03
N PRO A 58 -4.91 -21.52 -6.68
CA PRO A 58 -5.81 -22.56 -6.25
C PRO A 58 -5.04 -23.88 -6.31
N ASP A 59 -5.00 -24.61 -5.19
CA ASP A 59 -4.42 -25.95 -5.13
C ASP A 59 -5.09 -26.78 -6.24
N SER A 60 -4.31 -27.13 -7.27
CA SER A 60 -4.77 -27.96 -8.38
C SER A 60 -4.91 -29.42 -7.92
N LYS A 61 -5.83 -29.67 -6.99
CA LYS A 61 -6.24 -31.00 -6.57
C LYS A 61 -7.65 -31.27 -7.04
N GLU A 62 -7.89 -31.22 -8.35
CA GLU A 62 -9.03 -31.90 -8.97
C GLU A 62 -8.94 -31.88 -10.49
N ALA A 63 -8.21 -32.84 -11.06
CA ALA A 63 -8.46 -33.34 -12.41
C ALA A 63 -7.76 -34.69 -12.61
N LYS A 64 -8.28 -35.74 -11.95
CA LYS A 64 -8.25 -37.11 -12.48
C LYS A 64 -9.21 -38.00 -11.72
N LYS A 65 -10.48 -37.93 -12.13
CA LYS A 65 -11.43 -39.02 -11.94
C LYS A 65 -12.39 -39.04 -13.12
N ILE A 66 -11.96 -39.68 -14.22
CA ILE A 66 -12.87 -40.23 -15.22
C ILE A 66 -12.30 -41.60 -15.62
N ILE A 67 -12.96 -42.61 -15.04
CA ILE A 67 -13.30 -43.97 -15.51
C ILE A 67 -12.28 -44.67 -16.41
#